data_AF-A7HBE1-F1
#
_entry.id   AF-A7HBE1-F1
#
_cell.length_a   1.000
_cell.length_b   1.000
_cell.length_c   1.000
_cell.angle_alpha   90.00
_cell.angle_beta   90.00
_cell.angle_gamma   90.00
#
_symmetry.space_group_name_H-M   'P 1'
#
loop_
_entity.id
_entity.type
_entity.pdbx_description
1 polymer ?
#
loop_
_entity_poly.entity_id
_entity_poly.type
_entity_poly.pdbx_seq_one_letter_code
_entity_poly.pdbx_strand_id
1 'polypeptide(L)'
;MTFSTSSSGRRRSLAIGWLVALTLACSGASPQRAPLSSRQPVADLPPEVPAGGRAARIALLPPQNLTGTTFDEEALATRFEQALARAGLDVVSGAPVDAFLASRRIRFTGGLDREDAVAAGETLDVRGVLVTTVVQREEGSSPRLAVLARLVSVDDDPSVYWMDGIAISGEDHRGLLELRLVHRVDRLERRAFSRLAGSLAEFLEGERTGGHRCSSGRRYRPSIVYRNLVPPKDRAVTIAVVPFQNRTQREHAGEVASLQLTRALAGIRGYRVLEPAVVREEMLRRRIVVQEGVSRETVRMLRGGLEADYVIGGMVTRYDEARGAKGIPAVDVTVTMLETATGRVAWHSRSEGRGNDGVVLFDLGTIRNTEELSCRLLAQVADGLSGKR
;
A
#
# COMPACT_ATOMS: atom_id res chain seq x y z
N MET A 1 50.03 30.94 1.98
CA MET A 1 50.77 31.01 0.71
C MET A 1 49.79 30.91 -0.42
N THR A 2 49.73 31.95 -1.24
CA THR A 2 48.82 32.20 -2.37
C THR A 2 49.56 32.05 -3.71
N PHE A 3 48.78 32.06 -4.80
CA PHE A 3 49.11 32.05 -6.24
C PHE A 3 49.26 30.66 -6.87
N SER A 4 48.34 30.18 -7.73
CA SER A 4 47.83 30.68 -9.04
C SER A 4 48.84 30.52 -10.18
N THR A 5 48.54 29.61 -11.11
CA THR A 5 48.83 29.81 -12.55
C THR A 5 47.77 29.15 -13.43
N SER A 6 47.26 30.01 -14.30
CA SER A 6 46.49 29.81 -15.52
C SER A 6 47.16 28.89 -16.55
N SER A 7 46.38 28.16 -17.36
CA SER A 7 46.65 28.15 -18.79
C SER A 7 45.38 27.94 -19.63
N SER A 8 45.21 28.86 -20.58
CA SER A 8 44.18 28.94 -21.60
C SER A 8 44.71 28.36 -22.92
N GLY A 9 43.86 27.70 -23.71
CA GLY A 9 44.21 27.26 -25.06
C GLY A 9 43.01 27.17 -26.00
N ARG A 10 42.59 28.31 -26.58
CA ARG A 10 41.72 28.37 -27.77
C ARG A 10 42.51 27.95 -29.01
N ARG A 11 41.92 27.15 -29.91
CA ARG A 11 42.06 27.34 -31.36
C ARG A 11 40.71 27.14 -32.06
N ARG A 12 40.35 28.15 -32.83
CA ARG A 12 39.26 28.21 -33.82
C ARG A 12 39.84 27.91 -35.20
N SER A 13 38.93 27.84 -36.19
CA SER A 13 39.07 28.04 -37.65
C SER A 13 39.46 26.79 -38.44
N LEU A 14 38.96 26.52 -39.66
CA LEU A 14 37.78 26.89 -40.49
C LEU A 14 38.14 26.40 -41.90
N ALA A 15 37.16 25.84 -42.63
CA ALA A 15 37.10 25.66 -44.08
C ALA A 15 38.18 24.73 -44.69
N ILE A 16 37.98 24.01 -45.80
CA ILE A 16 37.35 24.29 -47.09
C ILE A 16 36.88 22.94 -47.68
N GLY A 17 35.73 22.93 -48.35
CA GLY A 17 35.09 21.73 -48.88
C GLY A 17 35.71 21.19 -50.18
N TRP A 18 35.29 19.97 -50.53
CA TRP A 18 35.21 19.50 -51.92
C TRP A 18 33.95 18.68 -52.10
N LEU A 19 33.14 19.11 -53.06
CA LEU A 19 31.99 18.45 -53.65
C LEU A 19 32.50 17.36 -54.59
N VAL A 20 32.14 16.10 -54.36
CA VAL A 20 32.12 15.08 -55.41
C VAL A 20 30.87 14.24 -55.23
N ALA A 21 29.95 14.37 -56.19
CA ALA A 21 28.84 13.47 -56.40
C ALA A 21 29.38 12.16 -57.00
N LEU A 22 29.12 11.03 -56.33
CA LEU A 22 29.17 9.72 -56.96
C LEU A 22 27.90 8.96 -56.59
N THR A 23 27.02 8.87 -57.58
CA THR A 23 25.91 7.92 -57.64
C THR A 23 26.47 6.52 -57.88
N LEU A 24 26.38 5.65 -56.87
CA LEU A 24 26.55 4.21 -57.03
C LEU A 24 25.37 3.51 -56.36
N ALA A 25 24.49 3.01 -57.22
CA ALA A 25 23.43 2.09 -56.85
C ALA A 25 24.07 0.73 -56.51
N CYS A 26 24.11 0.41 -55.21
CA CYS A 26 24.37 -0.93 -54.72
C CYS A 26 23.14 -1.45 -54.00
N SER A 27 22.51 -2.44 -54.63
CA SER A 27 21.33 -3.19 -54.23
C SER A 27 21.60 -3.98 -52.95
N GLY A 28 21.25 -3.43 -51.79
CA GLY A 28 21.30 -4.12 -50.50
C GLY A 28 20.01 -4.89 -50.25
N ALA A 29 20.03 -6.21 -50.46
CA ALA A 29 19.00 -7.12 -50.00
C ALA A 29 19.00 -7.17 -48.45
N SER A 30 18.04 -6.47 -47.84
CA SER A 30 17.80 -6.48 -46.40
C SER A 30 16.89 -7.65 -46.00
N PRO A 31 17.13 -8.33 -44.87
CA PRO A 31 16.29 -9.44 -44.42
C PRO A 31 14.91 -8.93 -43.99
N GLN A 32 13.87 -9.58 -44.52
CA GLN A 32 12.46 -9.35 -44.21
C GLN A 32 12.21 -9.42 -42.70
N ARG A 33 11.96 -8.26 -42.08
CA ARG A 33 11.26 -8.20 -40.80
C ARG A 33 9.80 -8.54 -41.07
N ALA A 34 9.35 -9.65 -40.50
CA ALA A 34 7.95 -10.02 -40.45
C ALA A 34 7.12 -8.85 -39.86
N PRO A 35 5.94 -8.55 -40.41
CA PRO A 35 5.09 -7.49 -39.87
C PRO A 35 4.63 -7.88 -38.47
N LEU A 36 4.99 -7.06 -37.49
CA LEU A 36 4.41 -7.09 -36.16
C LEU A 36 2.90 -6.87 -36.33
N SER A 37 2.16 -7.95 -36.09
CA SER A 37 0.72 -7.96 -35.92
C SER A 37 0.31 -6.77 -35.06
N SER A 38 -0.56 -5.93 -35.62
CA SER A 38 -1.22 -4.81 -34.99
C SER A 38 -1.82 -5.23 -33.65
N ARG A 39 -1.17 -4.88 -32.53
CA ARG A 39 -1.82 -4.88 -31.22
C ARG A 39 -2.80 -3.71 -31.22
N GLN A 40 -4.09 -4.01 -31.05
CA GLN A 40 -5.10 -3.04 -30.69
C GLN A 40 -4.66 -2.26 -29.44
N PRO A 41 -4.96 -0.95 -29.33
CA PRO A 41 -4.81 -0.24 -28.08
C PRO A 41 -5.91 -0.75 -27.14
N VAL A 42 -5.52 -1.62 -26.20
CA VAL A 42 -6.40 -2.03 -25.11
C VAL A 42 -6.52 -0.83 -24.16
N ALA A 43 -7.67 -0.17 -24.22
CA ALA A 43 -8.11 0.82 -23.26
C ALA A 43 -8.59 0.10 -21.99
N ASP A 44 -7.67 -0.45 -21.20
CA ASP A 44 -8.01 -0.96 -19.87
C ASP A 44 -7.95 0.18 -18.86
N LEU A 45 -9.08 0.88 -18.75
CA LEU A 45 -9.43 1.55 -17.51
C LEU A 45 -9.39 0.50 -16.37
N PRO A 46 -8.99 0.89 -15.15
CA PRO A 46 -9.06 -0.03 -14.00
C PRO A 46 -10.48 -0.61 -13.88
N PRO A 47 -10.63 -1.84 -13.33
CA PRO A 47 -11.94 -2.44 -13.10
C PRO A 47 -12.84 -1.40 -12.47
N GLU A 48 -14.01 -1.21 -13.07
CA GLU A 48 -14.98 -0.19 -12.65
C GLU A 48 -15.20 -0.39 -11.15
N VAL A 49 -14.65 0.51 -10.32
CA VAL A 49 -15.00 0.63 -8.91
C VAL A 49 -16.51 0.51 -8.86
N PRO A 50 -17.12 -0.34 -8.01
CA PRO A 50 -18.55 -0.60 -8.04
C PRO A 50 -19.33 0.72 -8.13
N ALA A 51 -19.64 1.12 -9.36
CA ALA A 51 -20.21 2.40 -9.69
C ALA A 51 -21.71 2.18 -9.59
N GLY A 52 -22.16 2.15 -8.34
CA GLY A 52 -23.52 1.82 -7.98
C GLY A 52 -23.77 2.36 -6.58
N GLY A 53 -24.09 3.64 -6.51
CA GLY A 53 -24.29 4.36 -5.25
C GLY A 53 -25.20 3.59 -4.29
N ARG A 54 -24.90 3.66 -2.99
CA ARG A 54 -25.72 3.20 -1.85
C ARG A 54 -26.24 1.74 -1.86
N ALA A 55 -26.02 0.96 -2.92
CA ALA A 55 -26.60 -0.37 -3.14
C ALA A 55 -25.55 -1.45 -3.48
N ALA A 56 -24.26 -1.17 -3.29
CA ALA A 56 -23.24 -2.21 -3.32
C ALA A 56 -23.29 -3.00 -2.00
N ARG A 57 -23.94 -4.17 -2.02
CA ARG A 57 -23.91 -5.13 -0.93
C ARG A 57 -22.48 -5.66 -0.76
N ILE A 58 -21.93 -5.58 0.46
CA ILE A 58 -20.55 -5.98 0.76
C ILE A 58 -20.52 -7.02 1.88
N ALA A 59 -19.58 -7.98 1.83
CA ALA A 59 -19.37 -8.92 2.93
C ALA A 59 -18.34 -8.34 3.91
N LEU A 60 -18.55 -8.47 5.23
CA LEU A 60 -17.55 -8.15 6.26
C LEU A 60 -16.94 -9.44 6.80
N LEU A 61 -15.63 -9.64 6.56
CA LEU A 61 -14.91 -10.77 7.16
C LEU A 61 -14.60 -10.52 8.65
N PRO A 62 -14.43 -11.59 9.44
CA PRO A 62 -13.90 -11.48 10.80
C PRO A 62 -12.55 -10.76 10.80
N PRO A 63 -12.29 -9.87 11.77
CA PRO A 63 -11.08 -9.05 11.78
C PRO A 63 -9.83 -9.91 11.92
N GLN A 64 -8.82 -9.63 11.12
CA GLN A 64 -7.49 -10.20 11.28
C GLN A 64 -6.77 -9.51 12.45
N ASN A 65 -6.23 -10.30 13.37
CA ASN A 65 -5.44 -9.81 14.49
C ASN A 65 -3.94 -9.81 14.16
N LEU A 66 -3.33 -8.62 14.16
CA LEU A 66 -1.86 -8.42 14.07
C LEU A 66 -1.30 -7.67 15.27
N THR A 67 -2.02 -7.63 16.40
CA THR A 67 -1.57 -6.93 17.61
C THR A 67 -0.53 -7.73 18.40
N GLY A 68 -0.44 -9.05 18.18
CA GLY A 68 0.34 -9.98 19.00
C GLY A 68 -0.30 -10.29 20.36
N THR A 69 -1.53 -9.84 20.60
CA THR A 69 -2.29 -10.06 21.83
C THR A 69 -3.69 -10.58 21.51
N THR A 70 -4.30 -11.36 22.40
CA THR A 70 -5.67 -11.84 22.21
C THR A 70 -6.68 -10.76 22.59
N PHE A 71 -7.79 -10.70 21.85
CA PHE A 71 -8.94 -9.87 22.19
C PHE A 71 -10.22 -10.47 21.60
N ASP A 72 -11.36 -9.94 22.01
CA ASP A 72 -12.67 -10.33 21.50
C ASP A 72 -12.90 -9.78 20.08
N GLU A 73 -12.58 -10.59 19.08
CA GLU A 73 -12.71 -10.28 17.66
C GLU A 73 -14.18 -10.18 17.21
N GLU A 74 -15.08 -10.97 17.80
CA GLU A 74 -16.51 -10.98 17.49
C GLU A 74 -17.19 -9.70 17.97
N ALA A 75 -16.90 -9.26 19.20
CA ALA A 75 -17.39 -7.98 19.71
C ALA A 75 -16.86 -6.80 18.89
N LEU A 76 -15.62 -6.88 18.40
CA LEU A 76 -15.03 -5.85 17.55
C LEU A 76 -15.70 -5.81 16.17
N ALA A 77 -15.93 -6.98 15.55
CA ALA A 77 -16.65 -7.12 14.29
C ALA A 77 -18.07 -6.53 14.40
N THR A 78 -18.81 -6.89 15.45
CA THR A 78 -20.16 -6.40 15.74
C THR A 78 -20.20 -4.86 15.83
N ARG A 79 -19.21 -4.25 16.48
CA ARG A 79 -19.12 -2.78 16.58
C ARG A 79 -18.84 -2.13 15.24
N PHE A 80 -18.05 -2.75 14.38
CA PHE A 80 -17.78 -2.22 13.05
C PHE A 80 -19.00 -2.36 12.14
N GLU A 81 -19.67 -3.51 12.15
CA GLU A 81 -20.95 -3.74 11.47
C GLU A 81 -21.98 -2.65 11.83
N GLN A 82 -22.17 -2.39 13.12
CA GLN A 82 -23.07 -1.32 13.60
C GLN A 82 -22.66 0.07 13.11
N ALA A 83 -21.36 0.32 12.86
CA ALA A 83 -20.90 1.58 12.29
C ALA A 83 -21.17 1.67 10.79
N LEU A 84 -20.99 0.56 10.05
CA LEU A 84 -21.30 0.46 8.62
C LEU A 84 -22.81 0.62 8.36
N ALA A 85 -23.65 -0.06 9.16
CA ALA A 85 -25.10 0.08 9.09
C ALA A 85 -25.56 1.52 9.34
N ARG A 86 -24.95 2.20 10.33
CA ARG A 86 -25.23 3.64 10.60
C ARG A 86 -24.76 4.57 9.47
N ALA A 87 -23.76 4.17 8.69
CA ALA A 87 -23.33 4.88 7.49
C ALA A 87 -24.23 4.56 6.26
N GLY A 88 -25.25 3.70 6.42
CA GLY A 88 -26.20 3.37 5.35
C GLY A 88 -25.68 2.32 4.36
N LEU A 89 -24.69 1.52 4.74
CA LEU A 89 -24.11 0.46 3.91
C LEU A 89 -24.87 -0.87 4.11
N ASP A 90 -25.15 -1.59 3.02
CA ASP A 90 -25.69 -2.96 3.06
C ASP A 90 -24.54 -3.97 3.25
N VAL A 91 -24.50 -4.61 4.42
CA VAL A 91 -23.40 -5.48 4.83
C VAL A 91 -23.91 -6.87 5.17
N VAL A 92 -23.27 -7.88 4.60
CA VAL A 92 -23.43 -9.29 4.97
C VAL A 92 -22.30 -9.66 5.95
N SER A 93 -22.65 -10.08 7.17
CA SER A 93 -21.71 -10.41 8.25
C SER A 93 -22.27 -11.53 9.13
N GLY A 94 -21.46 -12.04 10.07
CA GLY A 94 -21.87 -13.06 11.03
C GLY A 94 -22.17 -14.41 10.36
N ALA A 95 -23.28 -15.05 10.75
CA ALA A 95 -23.56 -16.45 10.39
C ALA A 95 -23.46 -16.80 8.89
N PRO A 96 -23.95 -16.00 7.92
CA PRO A 96 -23.73 -16.26 6.49
C PRO A 96 -22.25 -16.29 6.09
N VAL A 97 -21.46 -15.34 6.61
CA VAL A 97 -20.02 -15.26 6.34
C VAL A 97 -19.30 -16.43 7.04
N ASP A 98 -19.66 -16.76 8.28
CA ASP A 98 -19.07 -17.87 9.00
C ASP A 98 -19.34 -19.22 8.32
N ALA A 99 -20.57 -19.41 7.82
CA ALA A 99 -20.94 -20.60 7.06
C ALA A 99 -20.14 -20.70 5.75
N PHE A 100 -19.97 -19.57 5.04
CA PHE A 100 -19.13 -19.51 3.85
C PHE A 100 -17.68 -19.89 4.16
N LEU A 101 -17.07 -19.24 5.15
CA LEU A 101 -15.69 -19.52 5.57
C LEU A 101 -15.50 -20.99 5.99
N ALA A 102 -16.45 -21.53 6.76
CA ALA A 102 -16.42 -22.92 7.20
C ALA A 102 -16.55 -23.91 6.03
N SER A 103 -17.47 -23.67 5.10
CA SER A 103 -17.72 -24.54 3.94
C SER A 103 -16.49 -24.65 3.03
N ARG A 104 -15.75 -23.53 2.90
CA ARG A 104 -14.52 -23.44 2.11
C ARG A 104 -13.24 -23.69 2.91
N ARG A 105 -13.37 -23.94 4.23
CA ARG A 105 -12.26 -24.16 5.16
C ARG A 105 -11.25 -23.00 5.19
N ILE A 106 -11.75 -21.79 4.98
CA ILE A 106 -10.95 -20.57 5.02
C ILE A 106 -10.62 -20.27 6.48
N ARG A 107 -9.32 -20.31 6.81
CA ARG A 107 -8.81 -20.02 8.16
C ARG A 107 -8.10 -18.67 8.24
N PHE A 108 -7.73 -18.11 7.10
CA PHE A 108 -7.04 -16.83 7.02
C PHE A 108 -8.06 -15.77 6.60
N THR A 109 -8.42 -14.87 7.52
CA THR A 109 -9.39 -13.79 7.28
C THR A 109 -8.72 -12.49 6.87
N GLY A 110 -7.39 -12.48 6.75
CA GLY A 110 -6.60 -11.35 6.31
C GLY A 110 -6.66 -11.06 4.81
N GLY A 111 -7.68 -11.54 4.09
CA GLY A 111 -7.89 -11.35 2.65
C GLY A 111 -8.46 -12.60 1.98
N LEU A 112 -8.78 -12.49 0.69
CA LEU A 112 -9.25 -13.61 -0.15
C LEU A 112 -8.30 -13.85 -1.32
N ASP A 113 -8.08 -15.12 -1.65
CA ASP A 113 -7.45 -15.48 -2.91
C ASP A 113 -8.44 -15.42 -4.08
N ARG A 114 -8.00 -15.76 -5.30
CA ARG A 114 -8.83 -15.68 -6.50
C ARG A 114 -10.07 -16.56 -6.41
N GLU A 115 -9.89 -17.80 -5.96
CA GLU A 115 -10.98 -18.77 -5.91
C GLU A 115 -12.01 -18.38 -4.85
N ASP A 116 -11.53 -17.98 -3.67
CA ASP A 116 -12.40 -17.57 -2.58
C ASP A 116 -13.09 -16.22 -2.85
N ALA A 117 -12.46 -15.30 -3.58
CA ALA A 117 -13.07 -14.03 -3.98
C ALA A 117 -14.27 -14.22 -4.91
N VAL A 118 -14.11 -15.01 -5.98
CA VAL A 118 -15.22 -15.35 -6.90
C VAL A 118 -16.33 -16.08 -6.15
N ALA A 119 -15.98 -17.08 -5.35
CA ALA A 119 -16.94 -17.84 -4.57
C ALA A 119 -17.70 -16.97 -3.56
N ALA A 120 -17.05 -15.96 -2.96
CA ALA A 120 -17.71 -15.01 -2.07
C ALA A 120 -18.75 -14.18 -2.82
N GLY A 121 -18.43 -13.68 -4.02
CA GLY A 121 -19.36 -12.95 -4.86
C GLY A 121 -20.61 -13.77 -5.20
N GLU A 122 -20.44 -15.04 -5.58
CA GLU A 122 -21.53 -15.95 -5.95
C GLU A 122 -22.36 -16.42 -4.74
N THR A 123 -21.70 -16.82 -3.65
CA THR A 123 -22.36 -17.46 -2.50
C THR A 123 -23.02 -16.45 -1.58
N LEU A 124 -22.39 -15.30 -1.36
CA LEU A 124 -22.88 -14.26 -0.44
C LEU A 124 -23.70 -13.17 -1.17
N ASP A 125 -23.76 -13.22 -2.51
CA ASP A 125 -24.40 -12.20 -3.36
C ASP A 125 -23.88 -10.78 -3.03
N VAL A 126 -22.55 -10.64 -3.08
CA VAL A 126 -21.85 -9.38 -2.74
C VAL A 126 -21.04 -8.86 -3.92
N ARG A 127 -20.81 -7.55 -3.94
CA ARG A 127 -19.99 -6.86 -4.95
C ARG A 127 -18.57 -6.56 -4.49
N GLY A 128 -18.28 -6.86 -3.23
CA GLY A 128 -16.96 -6.68 -2.65
C GLY A 128 -16.90 -7.24 -1.24
N VAL A 129 -15.67 -7.47 -0.77
CA VAL A 129 -15.39 -8.01 0.55
C VAL A 129 -14.57 -7.02 1.34
N LEU A 130 -15.07 -6.66 2.51
CA LEU A 130 -14.43 -5.77 3.47
C LEU A 130 -13.59 -6.59 4.44
N VAL A 131 -12.27 -6.39 4.35
CA VAL A 131 -11.27 -7.01 5.21
C VAL A 131 -10.82 -6.00 6.25
N THR A 132 -10.88 -6.40 7.52
CA THR A 132 -10.44 -5.56 8.65
C THR A 132 -9.20 -6.16 9.28
N THR A 133 -8.19 -5.34 9.54
CA THR A 133 -6.96 -5.76 10.22
C THR A 133 -6.71 -4.87 11.43
N VAL A 134 -6.65 -5.44 12.62
CA VAL A 134 -6.30 -4.73 13.86
C VAL A 134 -4.80 -4.83 14.05
N VAL A 135 -4.09 -3.71 13.91
CA VAL A 135 -2.61 -3.69 13.96
C VAL A 135 -2.09 -3.32 15.34
N GLN A 136 -2.85 -2.56 16.11
CA GLN A 136 -2.52 -2.21 17.50
C GLN A 136 -3.80 -2.12 18.32
N ARG A 137 -3.80 -2.79 19.47
CA ARG A 137 -4.84 -2.62 20.50
C ARG A 137 -4.16 -2.71 21.85
N GLU A 138 -4.13 -1.57 22.54
CA GLU A 138 -3.59 -1.46 23.89
C GLU A 138 -4.67 -0.90 24.81
N GLU A 139 -4.85 -1.60 25.94
CA GLU A 139 -5.75 -1.18 27.01
C GLU A 139 -4.94 -0.53 28.16
N GLY A 140 -5.63 0.14 29.08
CA GLY A 140 -5.01 0.75 30.26
C GLY A 140 -5.11 2.27 30.29
N SER A 141 -4.16 2.92 30.96
CA SER A 141 -4.19 4.36 31.23
C SER A 141 -3.97 5.24 29.99
N SER A 142 -3.27 4.71 28.99
CA SER A 142 -3.01 5.35 27.69
C SER A 142 -3.43 4.37 26.57
N PRO A 143 -4.75 4.18 26.35
CA PRO A 143 -5.24 3.20 25.40
C PRO A 143 -4.86 3.62 23.98
N ARG A 144 -4.57 2.65 23.12
CA ARG A 144 -4.23 2.88 21.71
C ARG A 144 -4.97 1.90 20.83
N LEU A 145 -5.38 2.39 19.68
CA LEU A 145 -6.02 1.60 18.67
C LEU A 145 -5.48 1.99 17.31
N ALA A 146 -5.09 0.99 16.53
CA ALA A 146 -4.88 1.17 15.11
C ALA A 146 -5.53 0.03 14.32
N VAL A 147 -6.32 0.41 13.33
CA VAL A 147 -7.09 -0.49 12.48
C VAL A 147 -6.94 -0.06 11.04
N LEU A 148 -6.77 -1.05 10.15
CA LEU A 148 -6.84 -0.90 8.71
C LEU A 148 -8.11 -1.60 8.21
N ALA A 149 -8.76 -1.03 7.20
CA ALA A 149 -9.87 -1.66 6.51
C ALA A 149 -9.67 -1.51 5.00
N ARG A 150 -10.01 -2.55 4.25
CA ARG A 150 -9.94 -2.52 2.78
C ARG A 150 -11.11 -3.24 2.14
N LEU A 151 -11.63 -2.66 1.06
CA LEU A 151 -12.64 -3.24 0.19
C LEU A 151 -11.93 -3.88 -1.00
N VAL A 152 -12.19 -5.16 -1.19
CA VAL A 152 -11.57 -6.02 -2.20
C VAL A 152 -12.62 -6.43 -3.24
N SER A 153 -12.22 -6.48 -4.51
CA SER A 153 -13.06 -7.01 -5.58
C SER A 153 -13.29 -8.52 -5.46
N VAL A 154 -14.41 -8.98 -5.99
CA VAL A 154 -14.83 -10.40 -6.01
C VAL A 154 -14.81 -10.97 -7.43
N ASP A 155 -13.82 -10.56 -8.21
CA ASP A 155 -13.60 -10.97 -9.59
C ASP A 155 -12.40 -11.94 -9.69
N ASP A 156 -12.09 -12.40 -10.90
CA ASP A 156 -11.00 -13.35 -11.15
C ASP A 156 -9.60 -12.80 -10.83
N ASP A 157 -9.45 -11.47 -10.72
CA ASP A 157 -8.21 -10.79 -10.36
C ASP A 157 -8.39 -9.80 -9.20
N PRO A 158 -8.59 -10.32 -7.97
CA PRO A 158 -8.94 -9.52 -6.80
C PRO A 158 -7.96 -8.38 -6.58
N SER A 159 -8.50 -7.17 -6.51
CA SER A 159 -7.76 -5.95 -6.32
C SER A 159 -8.40 -5.07 -5.25
N VAL A 160 -7.58 -4.21 -4.65
CA VAL A 160 -8.01 -3.31 -3.59
C VAL A 160 -8.69 -2.08 -4.22
N TYR A 161 -10.00 -1.97 -4.10
CA TYR A 161 -10.77 -0.79 -4.54
C TYR A 161 -10.58 0.39 -3.60
N TRP A 162 -10.64 0.11 -2.31
CA TRP A 162 -10.55 1.12 -1.26
C TRP A 162 -9.75 0.55 -0.10
N MET A 163 -8.90 1.38 0.49
CA MET A 163 -8.22 1.04 1.73
C MET A 163 -8.01 2.29 2.55
N ASP A 164 -8.37 2.21 3.82
CA ASP A 164 -8.15 3.27 4.79
C ASP A 164 -7.68 2.69 6.12
N GLY A 165 -7.30 3.57 7.03
CA GLY A 165 -6.72 3.19 8.30
C GLY A 165 -6.71 4.34 9.28
N ILE A 166 -6.87 3.98 10.53
CA ILE A 166 -6.96 4.94 11.62
C ILE A 166 -6.04 4.47 12.72
N ALA A 167 -5.21 5.39 13.21
CA ALA A 167 -4.41 5.23 14.42
C ALA A 167 -4.83 6.35 15.38
N ILE A 168 -5.28 5.97 16.59
CA ILE A 168 -5.72 6.91 17.62
C ILE A 168 -5.19 6.43 18.97
N SER A 169 -4.68 7.36 19.76
CA SER A 169 -4.30 7.19 21.15
C SER A 169 -5.24 8.00 22.06
N GLY A 170 -5.45 7.51 23.28
CA GLY A 170 -6.13 8.24 24.34
C GLY A 170 -5.46 9.56 24.72
N GLU A 171 -4.18 9.71 24.37
CA GLU A 171 -3.38 10.93 24.57
C GLU A 171 -3.44 11.94 23.41
N ASP A 172 -3.98 11.57 22.24
CA ASP A 172 -4.04 12.47 21.06
C ASP A 172 -4.99 13.67 21.28
N HIS A 173 -5.63 13.73 22.44
CA HIS A 173 -6.55 14.79 22.85
C HIS A 173 -6.07 15.54 24.09
N ARG A 174 -4.77 15.52 24.40
CA ARG A 174 -4.20 16.49 25.36
C ARG A 174 -4.44 17.92 24.84
N GLY A 175 -5.58 18.52 25.20
CA GLY A 175 -5.80 19.96 25.08
C GLY A 175 -4.91 20.73 26.06
N LEU A 176 -4.95 22.07 26.03
CA LEU A 176 -4.41 22.87 27.13
C LEU A 176 -5.04 22.33 28.43
N LEU A 177 -4.21 21.94 29.41
CA LEU A 177 -4.59 21.40 30.73
C LEU A 177 -4.94 19.89 30.84
N GLU A 178 -4.65 19.05 29.82
CA GLU A 178 -4.84 17.58 29.91
C GLU A 178 -6.29 17.07 30.14
N LEU A 179 -7.29 17.95 30.07
CA LEU A 179 -8.68 17.68 30.48
C LEU A 179 -9.48 16.71 29.59
N ARG A 180 -8.89 16.10 28.56
CA ARG A 180 -9.61 15.32 27.54
C ARG A 180 -8.94 13.99 27.18
N LEU A 181 -8.36 13.34 28.18
CA LEU A 181 -7.85 11.97 28.06
C LEU A 181 -9.00 10.96 27.88
N VAL A 182 -8.83 10.04 26.95
CA VAL A 182 -9.74 8.90 26.78
C VAL A 182 -9.09 7.67 27.40
N HIS A 183 -9.70 7.12 28.46
CA HIS A 183 -9.14 5.97 29.20
C HIS A 183 -9.78 4.62 28.83
N ARG A 184 -10.67 4.58 27.83
CA ARG A 184 -11.36 3.35 27.42
C ARG A 184 -11.18 3.09 25.93
N VAL A 185 -10.66 1.92 25.61
CA VAL A 185 -10.43 1.47 24.22
C VAL A 185 -11.73 1.46 23.42
N ASP A 186 -12.87 1.10 24.02
CA ASP A 186 -14.19 1.11 23.34
C ASP A 186 -14.57 2.49 22.76
N ARG A 187 -14.14 3.58 23.40
CA ARG A 187 -14.39 4.94 22.86
C ARG A 187 -13.53 5.21 21.63
N LEU A 188 -12.29 4.69 21.61
CA LEU A 188 -11.42 4.77 20.44
C LEU A 188 -11.98 3.91 19.31
N GLU A 189 -12.44 2.69 19.61
CA GLU A 189 -13.06 1.78 18.64
C GLU A 189 -14.28 2.41 17.96
N ARG A 190 -15.25 2.91 18.74
CA ARG A 190 -16.44 3.57 18.18
C ARG A 190 -16.09 4.73 17.25
N ARG A 191 -15.07 5.52 17.61
CA ARG A 191 -14.63 6.65 16.80
C ARG A 191 -13.89 6.21 15.54
N ALA A 192 -13.02 5.19 15.65
CA ALA A 192 -12.32 4.63 14.52
C ALA A 192 -13.30 4.03 13.50
N PHE A 193 -14.19 3.15 13.95
CA PHE A 193 -15.18 2.51 13.07
C PHE A 193 -16.16 3.49 12.44
N SER A 194 -16.63 4.51 13.19
CA SER A 194 -17.49 5.55 12.60
C SER A 194 -16.78 6.33 11.49
N ARG A 195 -15.48 6.59 11.61
CA ARG A 195 -14.69 7.30 10.59
C ARG A 195 -14.36 6.42 9.39
N LEU A 196 -14.01 5.15 9.61
CA LEU A 196 -13.77 4.19 8.53
C LEU A 196 -15.06 3.95 7.73
N ALA A 197 -16.18 3.74 8.41
CA ALA A 197 -17.49 3.57 7.77
C ALA A 197 -17.88 4.80 6.94
N GLY A 198 -17.70 6.01 7.50
CA GLY A 198 -17.93 7.25 6.74
C GLY A 198 -17.03 7.37 5.51
N SER A 199 -15.73 7.09 5.65
CA SER A 199 -14.80 7.14 4.51
C SER A 199 -15.12 6.11 3.42
N LEU A 200 -15.66 4.94 3.79
CA LEU A 200 -16.10 3.93 2.84
C LEU A 200 -17.38 4.37 2.12
N ALA A 201 -18.34 4.95 2.86
CA ALA A 201 -19.56 5.49 2.28
C ALA A 201 -19.25 6.61 1.27
N GLU A 202 -18.41 7.59 1.63
CA GLU A 202 -17.95 8.66 0.72
C GLU A 202 -17.30 8.09 -0.56
N PHE A 203 -16.55 6.99 -0.44
CA PHE A 203 -15.94 6.31 -1.60
C PHE A 203 -16.99 5.65 -2.50
N LEU A 204 -17.94 4.91 -1.92
CA LEU A 204 -18.99 4.21 -2.67
C LEU A 204 -20.01 5.18 -3.30
N GLU A 205 -20.16 6.37 -2.74
CA GLU A 205 -20.94 7.47 -3.33
C GLU A 205 -20.18 8.21 -4.46
N GLY A 206 -18.91 7.85 -4.70
CA GLY A 206 -18.08 8.45 -5.75
C GLY A 206 -17.52 9.83 -5.39
N GLU A 207 -17.71 10.28 -4.15
CA GLU A 207 -17.15 11.55 -3.66
C GLU A 207 -15.63 11.48 -3.53
N ARG A 208 -15.06 10.26 -3.52
CA ARG A 208 -13.63 9.99 -3.37
C ARG A 208 -13.13 8.90 -4.30
N THR A 209 -11.84 8.97 -4.61
CA THR A 209 -11.13 7.98 -5.44
C THR A 209 -10.43 6.89 -4.64
N GLY A 210 -10.56 6.90 -3.31
CA GLY A 210 -9.96 5.95 -2.38
C GLY A 210 -10.11 6.42 -0.92
N GLY A 211 -9.45 5.73 0.01
CA GLY A 211 -9.46 6.08 1.44
C GLY A 211 -8.66 7.35 1.77
N HIS A 212 -8.64 7.73 3.05
CA HIS A 212 -7.79 8.83 3.51
C HIS A 212 -6.31 8.48 3.32
N ARG A 213 -5.62 9.34 2.57
CA ARG A 213 -4.15 9.29 2.46
C ARG A 213 -3.55 9.97 3.69
N CYS A 214 -2.52 9.35 4.24
CA CYS A 214 -1.73 9.97 5.30
C CYS A 214 -1.02 11.22 4.78
N SER A 215 -0.86 12.21 5.65
CA SER A 215 -0.15 13.43 5.31
C SER A 215 1.31 13.13 4.99
N SER A 216 1.65 13.19 3.71
CA SER A 216 3.03 13.19 3.25
C SER A 216 3.61 14.61 3.38
N GLY A 217 4.92 14.72 3.45
CA GLY A 217 5.57 16.00 3.67
C GLY A 217 7.09 15.89 3.63
N ARG A 218 7.76 17.02 3.36
CA ARG A 218 9.22 17.09 3.18
C ARG A 218 10.03 16.41 4.29
N ARG A 219 9.52 16.40 5.53
CA ARG A 219 10.16 15.79 6.70
C ARG A 219 10.18 14.26 6.71
N TYR A 220 9.33 13.61 5.92
CA TYR A 220 9.26 12.16 5.79
C TYR A 220 9.86 11.66 4.48
N ARG A 221 10.61 12.53 3.78
CA ARG A 221 11.23 12.16 2.51
C ARG A 221 12.22 11.02 2.73
N PRO A 222 12.26 10.05 1.81
CA PRO A 222 13.23 8.98 1.91
C PRO A 222 14.63 9.55 1.95
N SER A 223 15.48 8.99 2.81
CA SER A 223 16.88 9.38 2.96
C SER A 223 17.70 8.99 1.73
N ILE A 224 17.34 7.88 1.08
CA ILE A 224 17.95 7.41 -0.15
C ILE A 224 16.85 7.09 -1.16
N VAL A 225 17.00 7.57 -2.39
CA VAL A 225 16.11 7.24 -3.51
C VAL A 225 16.95 6.92 -4.75
N TYR A 226 16.72 5.75 -5.32
CA TYR A 226 17.19 5.36 -6.63
C TYR A 226 15.99 5.13 -7.55
N ARG A 227 16.03 5.72 -8.76
CA ARG A 227 14.97 5.57 -9.77
C ARG A 227 15.61 5.30 -11.12
N ASN A 228 15.24 4.16 -11.73
CA ASN A 228 15.72 3.75 -13.03
C ASN A 228 14.61 3.78 -14.09
N LEU A 229 13.37 3.50 -13.68
CA LEU A 229 12.20 3.43 -14.56
C LEU A 229 11.06 4.25 -13.97
N VAL A 230 10.34 4.97 -14.84
CA VAL A 230 9.10 5.65 -14.49
C VAL A 230 7.95 4.77 -14.99
N PRO A 231 6.98 4.40 -14.14
CA PRO A 231 5.83 3.65 -14.61
C PRO A 231 5.12 4.38 -15.76
N PRO A 232 4.58 3.64 -16.75
CA PRO A 232 3.81 4.24 -17.83
C PRO A 232 2.63 5.06 -17.26
N LYS A 233 2.36 6.22 -17.86
CA LYS A 233 1.27 7.14 -17.44
C LYS A 233 0.02 7.03 -18.30
N ASP A 234 0.12 6.32 -19.41
CA ASP A 234 -0.87 6.15 -20.46
C ASP A 234 -1.82 4.96 -20.22
N ARG A 235 -1.49 4.07 -19.27
CA ARG A 235 -2.33 2.93 -18.88
C ARG A 235 -2.31 2.71 -17.38
N ALA A 236 -3.31 1.97 -16.89
CA ALA A 236 -3.28 1.48 -15.52
C ALA A 236 -2.10 0.50 -15.32
N VAL A 237 -1.48 0.58 -14.15
CA VAL A 237 -0.33 -0.23 -13.76
C VAL A 237 -0.76 -1.18 -12.65
N THR A 238 -0.55 -2.47 -12.86
CA THR A 238 -0.86 -3.49 -11.86
C THR A 238 0.32 -3.70 -10.93
N ILE A 239 0.09 -3.61 -9.62
CA ILE A 239 1.14 -3.67 -8.59
C ILE A 239 0.82 -4.80 -7.61
N ALA A 240 1.77 -5.72 -7.42
CA ALA A 240 1.75 -6.69 -6.33
C ALA A 240 2.66 -6.21 -5.20
N VAL A 241 2.16 -6.16 -3.97
CA VAL A 241 2.98 -5.90 -2.78
C VAL A 241 3.20 -7.21 -2.04
N VAL A 242 4.45 -7.68 -1.99
CA VAL A 242 4.82 -8.85 -1.19
C VAL A 242 4.98 -8.46 0.29
N PRO A 243 4.74 -9.38 1.23
CA PRO A 243 5.00 -9.14 2.64
C PRO A 243 6.44 -8.67 2.87
N PHE A 244 6.63 -7.64 3.70
CA PHE A 244 7.97 -7.14 3.96
C PHE A 244 8.69 -8.06 4.94
N GLN A 245 10.01 -8.18 4.76
CA GLN A 245 10.84 -8.84 5.75
C GLN A 245 10.80 -8.05 7.06
N ASN A 246 10.58 -8.76 8.16
CA ASN A 246 10.63 -8.19 9.49
C ASN A 246 11.97 -8.48 10.16
N ARG A 247 12.75 -7.44 10.49
CA ARG A 247 13.98 -7.53 11.31
C ARG A 247 13.84 -6.82 12.65
N THR A 248 12.61 -6.61 13.10
CA THR A 248 12.30 -5.93 14.35
C THR A 248 11.89 -6.93 15.43
N GLN A 249 11.74 -6.45 16.67
CA GLN A 249 11.21 -7.27 17.76
C GLN A 249 9.68 -7.42 17.72
N ARG A 250 8.98 -6.58 16.95
CA ARG A 250 7.53 -6.63 16.83
C ARG A 250 7.14 -7.66 15.78
N GLU A 251 6.44 -8.72 16.17
CA GLU A 251 6.15 -9.91 15.35
C GLU A 251 5.62 -9.61 13.93
N HIS A 252 4.67 -8.68 13.79
CA HIS A 252 3.98 -8.41 12.53
C HIS A 252 4.41 -7.11 11.83
N ALA A 253 5.54 -6.48 12.21
CA ALA A 253 5.92 -5.17 11.67
C ALA A 253 6.08 -5.17 10.14
N GLY A 254 6.59 -6.27 9.55
CA GLY A 254 6.71 -6.43 8.10
C GLY A 254 5.36 -6.45 7.38
N GLU A 255 4.39 -7.21 7.91
CA GLU A 255 3.04 -7.28 7.35
C GLU A 255 2.33 -5.93 7.48
N VAL A 256 2.39 -5.31 8.66
CA VAL A 256 1.82 -3.97 8.90
C VAL A 256 2.40 -2.93 7.95
N ALA A 257 3.72 -2.88 7.76
CA ALA A 257 4.35 -1.96 6.81
C ALA A 257 3.91 -2.23 5.36
N SER A 258 3.81 -3.49 4.95
CA SER A 258 3.32 -3.83 3.60
C SER A 258 1.86 -3.40 3.38
N LEU A 259 1.00 -3.51 4.40
CA LEU A 259 -0.38 -3.05 4.36
C LEU A 259 -0.48 -1.52 4.32
N GLN A 260 0.36 -0.80 5.08
CA GLN A 260 0.40 0.66 5.02
C GLN A 260 0.88 1.16 3.64
N LEU A 261 1.82 0.47 3.00
CA LEU A 261 2.20 0.79 1.62
C LEU A 261 1.08 0.47 0.63
N THR A 262 0.41 -0.67 0.79
CA THR A 262 -0.76 -1.06 -0.01
C THR A 262 -1.84 0.02 0.06
N ARG A 263 -2.16 0.51 1.26
CA ARG A 263 -3.07 1.65 1.48
C ARG A 263 -2.63 2.89 0.72
N ALA A 264 -1.34 3.23 0.82
CA ALA A 264 -0.80 4.42 0.18
C ALA A 264 -0.85 4.36 -1.35
N LEU A 265 -0.71 3.15 -1.93
CA LEU A 265 -0.77 2.88 -3.37
C LEU A 265 -2.21 2.79 -3.89
N ALA A 266 -3.13 2.18 -3.13
CA ALA A 266 -4.53 2.04 -3.52
C ALA A 266 -5.22 3.41 -3.70
N GLY A 267 -4.77 4.45 -2.99
CA GLY A 267 -5.25 5.83 -3.18
C GLY A 267 -4.65 6.57 -4.38
N ILE A 268 -3.86 5.92 -5.25
CA ILE A 268 -3.21 6.54 -6.41
C ILE A 268 -3.95 6.17 -7.68
N ARG A 269 -4.54 7.17 -8.34
CA ARG A 269 -5.20 6.99 -9.64
C ARG A 269 -4.24 6.39 -10.67
N GLY A 270 -4.70 5.36 -11.37
CA GLY A 270 -3.92 4.64 -12.37
C GLY A 270 -3.12 3.47 -11.82
N TYR A 271 -3.11 3.25 -10.51
CA TYR A 271 -2.55 2.03 -9.91
C TYR A 271 -3.67 1.07 -9.57
N ARG A 272 -3.51 -0.19 -9.97
CA ARG A 272 -4.35 -1.31 -9.58
C ARG A 272 -3.54 -2.19 -8.66
N VAL A 273 -3.86 -2.19 -7.37
CA VAL A 273 -3.09 -2.94 -6.38
C VAL A 273 -3.76 -4.29 -6.17
N LEU A 274 -3.03 -5.37 -6.44
CA LEU A 274 -3.54 -6.72 -6.20
C LEU A 274 -3.77 -6.96 -4.70
N GLU A 275 -4.80 -7.74 -4.39
CA GLU A 275 -5.10 -8.11 -3.00
C GLU A 275 -3.92 -8.89 -2.37
N PRO A 276 -3.46 -8.53 -1.16
CA PRO A 276 -2.32 -9.21 -0.52
C PRO A 276 -2.50 -10.73 -0.35
N ALA A 277 -3.73 -11.22 -0.18
CA ALA A 277 -4.01 -12.65 -0.08
C ALA A 277 -3.72 -13.41 -1.39
N VAL A 278 -3.98 -12.82 -2.56
CA VAL A 278 -3.59 -13.39 -3.87
C VAL A 278 -2.07 -13.52 -3.96
N VAL A 279 -1.33 -12.49 -3.53
CA VAL A 279 0.14 -12.50 -3.51
C VAL A 279 0.67 -13.58 -2.56
N ARG A 280 0.08 -13.68 -1.36
CA ARG A 280 0.43 -14.68 -0.35
C ARG A 280 0.17 -16.10 -0.85
N GLU A 281 -0.98 -16.34 -1.48
CA GLU A 281 -1.36 -17.65 -2.01
C GLU A 281 -0.37 -18.13 -3.07
N GLU A 282 -0.01 -17.26 -4.02
CA GLU A 282 1.02 -17.58 -5.04
C GLU A 282 2.38 -17.87 -4.41
N MET A 283 2.77 -17.12 -3.37
CA MET A 283 4.01 -17.39 -2.63
C MET A 283 3.98 -18.75 -1.93
N LEU A 284 2.87 -19.11 -1.29
CA LEU A 284 2.70 -20.40 -0.62
C LEU A 284 2.71 -21.55 -1.62
N ARG A 285 1.96 -21.42 -2.72
CA ARG A 285 1.87 -22.42 -3.80
C ARG A 285 3.26 -22.71 -4.39
N ARG A 286 4.09 -21.68 -4.52
CA ARG A 286 5.45 -21.76 -5.05
C ARG A 286 6.53 -21.95 -3.97
N ARG A 287 6.14 -22.08 -2.70
CA ARG A 287 7.02 -22.25 -1.53
C ARG A 287 8.10 -21.17 -1.41
N ILE A 288 7.74 -19.94 -1.75
CA ILE A 288 8.65 -18.78 -1.70
C ILE A 288 8.70 -18.25 -0.27
N VAL A 289 9.90 -18.18 0.29
CA VAL A 289 10.16 -17.51 1.58
C VAL A 289 11.00 -16.28 1.32
N VAL A 290 10.51 -15.10 1.71
CA VAL A 290 11.21 -13.82 1.53
C VAL A 290 12.21 -13.63 2.66
N GLN A 291 13.48 -13.95 2.40
CA GLN A 291 14.56 -13.84 3.41
C GLN A 291 15.36 -12.53 3.34
N GLU A 292 15.38 -11.83 2.20
CA GLU A 292 16.19 -10.61 2.02
C GLU A 292 15.44 -9.51 1.24
N GLY A 293 14.11 -9.49 1.36
CA GLY A 293 13.24 -8.67 0.53
C GLY A 293 13.01 -9.25 -0.87
N VAL A 294 12.49 -8.43 -1.79
CA VAL A 294 12.13 -8.90 -3.13
C VAL A 294 13.36 -8.97 -4.04
N SER A 295 13.66 -10.17 -4.56
CA SER A 295 14.77 -10.41 -5.48
C SER A 295 14.29 -10.65 -6.91
N ARG A 296 15.23 -10.66 -7.86
CA ARG A 296 14.95 -11.00 -9.26
C ARG A 296 14.46 -12.45 -9.41
N GLU A 297 14.90 -13.33 -8.54
CA GLU A 297 14.46 -14.72 -8.45
C GLU A 297 13.01 -14.79 -7.97
N THR A 298 12.67 -14.05 -6.91
CA THR A 298 11.29 -13.93 -6.41
C THR A 298 10.34 -13.46 -7.50
N VAL A 299 10.69 -12.40 -8.22
CA VAL A 299 9.88 -11.88 -9.34
C VAL A 299 9.73 -12.91 -10.46
N ARG A 300 10.81 -13.62 -10.82
CA ARG A 300 10.75 -14.70 -11.83
C ARG A 300 9.83 -15.83 -11.41
N MET A 301 9.83 -16.21 -10.13
CA MET A 301 8.94 -17.24 -9.61
C MET A 301 7.48 -16.77 -9.61
N LEU A 302 7.21 -15.51 -9.26
CA LEU A 302 5.85 -14.96 -9.18
C LEU A 302 5.23 -14.61 -10.54
N ARG A 303 6.03 -14.31 -11.56
CA ARG A 303 5.57 -13.88 -12.90
C ARG A 303 4.54 -14.82 -13.54
N GLY A 304 4.61 -16.12 -13.26
CA GLY A 304 3.71 -17.11 -13.85
C GLY A 304 2.35 -17.24 -13.15
N GLY A 305 2.09 -16.49 -12.07
CA GLY A 305 0.81 -16.53 -11.34
C GLY A 305 0.32 -15.17 -10.86
N LEU A 306 1.18 -14.15 -10.84
CA LEU A 306 0.80 -12.76 -10.66
C LEU A 306 0.87 -12.01 -11.99
N GLU A 307 -0.28 -11.53 -12.47
CA GLU A 307 -0.40 -10.65 -13.63
C GLU A 307 -0.06 -9.18 -13.28
N ALA A 308 0.97 -8.99 -12.45
CA ALA A 308 1.43 -7.67 -12.03
C ALA A 308 2.51 -7.12 -12.96
N ASP A 309 2.43 -5.83 -13.31
CA ASP A 309 3.50 -5.12 -14.02
C ASP A 309 4.72 -4.93 -13.13
N TYR A 310 4.49 -4.68 -11.84
CA TYR A 310 5.53 -4.48 -10.83
C TYR A 310 5.27 -5.30 -9.57
N VAL A 311 6.36 -5.80 -8.99
CA VAL A 311 6.36 -6.41 -7.65
C VAL A 311 7.14 -5.49 -6.72
N ILE A 312 6.51 -5.10 -5.60
CA ILE A 312 7.12 -4.30 -4.56
C ILE A 312 7.31 -5.17 -3.33
N GLY A 313 8.51 -5.13 -2.77
CA GLY A 313 8.80 -5.72 -1.47
C GLY A 313 9.68 -4.79 -0.66
N GLY A 314 9.95 -5.18 0.56
CA GLY A 314 10.69 -4.33 1.48
C GLY A 314 11.17 -5.06 2.70
N MET A 315 11.81 -4.29 3.57
CA MET A 315 12.34 -4.75 4.85
C MET A 315 12.13 -3.66 5.89
N VAL A 316 11.67 -4.07 7.07
CA VAL A 316 11.52 -3.22 8.24
C VAL A 316 12.64 -3.56 9.21
N THR A 317 13.54 -2.61 9.42
CA THR A 317 14.71 -2.75 10.33
C THR A 317 14.44 -2.15 11.70
N ARG A 318 13.50 -1.21 11.80
CA ARG A 318 13.09 -0.59 13.05
C ARG A 318 11.59 -0.31 13.06
N TYR A 319 10.93 -0.63 14.16
CA TYR A 319 9.50 -0.39 14.37
C TYR A 319 9.21 -0.26 15.86
N ASP A 320 9.68 0.85 16.43
CA ASP A 320 9.64 1.09 17.86
C ASP A 320 8.34 1.77 18.26
N GLU A 321 7.69 1.25 19.28
CA GLU A 321 6.53 1.86 19.91
C GLU A 321 6.94 2.95 20.91
N ALA A 322 6.12 3.99 20.99
CA ALA A 322 6.22 4.97 22.06
C ALA A 322 5.85 4.33 23.40
N ARG A 323 6.80 3.77 24.15
CA ARG A 323 6.53 3.24 25.50
C ARG A 323 6.66 4.33 26.57
N GLY A 324 5.61 4.46 27.39
CA GLY A 324 5.53 5.46 28.46
C GLY A 324 5.37 6.90 27.96
N ALA A 325 5.29 7.86 28.90
CA ALA A 325 4.97 9.26 28.62
C ALA A 325 6.01 10.00 27.75
N LYS A 326 7.23 9.46 27.63
CA LYS A 326 8.36 10.04 26.87
C LYS A 326 8.82 9.15 25.71
N GLY A 327 8.12 8.05 25.44
CA GLY A 327 8.48 7.16 24.33
C GLY A 327 8.34 7.90 22.99
N ILE A 328 9.36 7.80 22.15
CA ILE A 328 9.34 8.37 20.80
C ILE A 328 9.25 7.21 19.82
N PRO A 329 8.19 7.12 18.99
CA PRO A 329 8.09 6.06 18.01
C PRO A 329 9.16 6.25 16.93
N ALA A 330 9.64 5.15 16.36
CA ALA A 330 10.64 5.20 15.29
C ALA A 330 10.41 4.09 14.27
N VAL A 331 10.57 4.40 12.98
CA VAL A 331 10.37 3.47 11.87
C VAL A 331 11.52 3.63 10.88
N ASP A 332 12.13 2.52 10.48
CA ASP A 332 13.11 2.44 9.39
C ASP A 332 12.68 1.33 8.44
N VAL A 333 12.43 1.72 7.19
CA VAL A 333 11.88 0.85 6.16
C VAL A 333 12.64 1.05 4.85
N THR A 334 12.96 -0.06 4.21
CA THR A 334 13.50 -0.10 2.85
C THR A 334 12.47 -0.70 1.92
N VAL A 335 12.25 -0.08 0.76
CA VAL A 335 11.25 -0.50 -0.23
C VAL A 335 11.93 -0.60 -1.60
N THR A 336 11.71 -1.71 -2.29
CA THR A 336 12.24 -1.97 -3.63
C THR A 336 11.11 -2.38 -4.55
N MET A 337 11.04 -1.76 -5.73
CA MET A 337 10.10 -2.10 -6.80
C MET A 337 10.88 -2.70 -7.97
N LEU A 338 10.46 -3.88 -8.41
CA LEU A 338 11.01 -4.54 -9.59
C LEU A 338 9.94 -4.66 -10.67
N GLU A 339 10.35 -4.45 -11.92
CA GLU A 339 9.51 -4.72 -13.09
C GLU A 339 9.39 -6.23 -13.29
N THR A 340 8.17 -6.75 -13.40
CA THR A 340 7.94 -8.20 -13.51
C THR A 340 8.48 -8.79 -14.81
N ALA A 341 8.42 -8.02 -15.91
CA ALA A 341 8.84 -8.47 -17.23
C ALA A 341 10.35 -8.77 -17.32
N THR A 342 11.19 -7.95 -16.69
CA THR A 342 12.66 -8.04 -16.78
C THR A 342 13.33 -8.43 -15.46
N GLY A 343 12.65 -8.23 -14.33
CA GLY A 343 13.21 -8.34 -12.99
C GLY A 343 14.23 -7.24 -12.66
N ARG A 344 14.20 -6.11 -13.38
CA ARG A 344 15.06 -4.95 -13.10
C ARG A 344 14.48 -4.13 -11.96
N VAL A 345 15.36 -3.57 -11.12
CA VAL A 345 14.97 -2.58 -10.12
C VAL A 345 14.51 -1.31 -10.85
N ALA A 346 13.21 -1.03 -10.76
CA ALA A 346 12.60 0.19 -11.27
C ALA A 346 12.80 1.34 -10.28
N TRP A 347 12.70 1.04 -8.99
CA TRP A 347 12.80 2.02 -7.92
C TRP A 347 13.26 1.38 -6.61
N HIS A 348 13.99 2.13 -5.80
CA HIS A 348 14.41 1.74 -4.47
C HIS A 348 14.46 2.95 -3.55
N SER A 349 14.05 2.78 -2.29
CA SER A 349 14.25 3.80 -1.27
C SER A 349 14.50 3.22 0.11
N ARG A 350 15.20 4.01 0.92
CA ARG A 350 15.20 3.87 2.37
C ARG A 350 14.54 5.10 2.99
N SER A 351 13.62 4.88 3.91
CA SER A 351 12.93 5.91 4.67
C SER A 351 13.06 5.61 6.15
N GLU A 352 13.57 6.57 6.90
CA GLU A 352 13.64 6.53 8.36
C GLU A 352 12.90 7.74 8.92
N GLY A 353 12.24 7.56 10.05
CA GLY A 353 11.66 8.67 10.78
C GLY A 353 11.45 8.34 12.26
N ARG A 354 11.40 9.40 13.06
CA ARG A 354 11.07 9.38 14.48
C ARG A 354 9.90 10.31 14.75
N GLY A 355 9.10 9.99 15.75
CA GLY A 355 7.92 10.77 16.10
C GLY A 355 8.21 12.21 16.50
N ASN A 356 9.46 12.52 16.86
CA ASN A 356 9.90 13.86 17.23
C ASN A 356 10.61 14.64 16.11
N ASP A 357 10.76 14.10 14.90
CA ASP A 357 11.47 14.78 13.80
C ASP A 357 10.75 16.05 13.31
N GLY A 358 9.48 16.21 13.68
CA GLY A 358 8.62 17.32 13.27
C GLY A 358 8.22 18.27 14.39
N VAL A 359 8.84 18.19 15.56
CA VAL A 359 8.48 18.99 16.72
C VAL A 359 8.90 20.44 16.55
N VAL A 360 7.93 21.34 16.69
CA VAL A 360 8.16 22.77 16.93
C VAL A 360 7.85 23.10 18.39
N LEU A 361 7.89 24.37 18.77
CA LEU A 361 7.68 24.83 20.15
C LEU A 361 6.49 24.10 20.85
N PHE A 362 6.69 23.63 22.08
CA PHE A 362 5.70 22.94 22.93
C PHE A 362 5.12 21.62 22.37
N ASP A 363 5.98 20.70 21.88
CA ASP A 363 5.58 19.37 21.36
C ASP A 363 4.61 19.40 20.18
N LEU A 364 4.31 20.59 19.62
CA LEU A 364 3.48 20.76 18.43
C LEU A 364 4.15 20.04 17.26
N GLY A 365 3.42 19.13 16.62
CA GLY A 365 3.93 18.33 15.50
C GLY A 365 4.54 16.97 15.89
N THR A 366 4.59 16.61 17.18
CA THR A 366 4.98 15.27 17.64
C THR A 366 3.99 14.21 17.15
N ILE A 367 4.50 13.11 16.61
CA ILE A 367 3.72 11.87 16.41
C ILE A 367 4.00 10.93 17.58
N ARG A 368 2.95 10.50 18.26
CA ARG A 368 3.05 9.56 19.40
C ARG A 368 2.70 8.13 19.05
N ASN A 369 2.17 7.89 17.85
CA ASN A 369 1.77 6.58 17.37
C ASN A 369 2.67 6.11 16.22
N THR A 370 3.26 4.91 16.36
CA THR A 370 4.14 4.32 15.33
C THR A 370 3.40 4.03 14.03
N GLU A 371 2.11 3.68 14.09
CA GLU A 371 1.27 3.43 12.92
C GLU A 371 1.01 4.71 12.12
N GLU A 372 0.81 5.83 12.82
CA GLU A 372 0.69 7.13 12.16
C GLU A 372 2.01 7.53 11.47
N LEU A 373 3.14 7.34 12.16
CA LEU A 373 4.47 7.62 11.59
C LEU A 373 4.76 6.74 10.38
N SER A 374 4.52 5.43 10.49
CA SER A 374 4.65 4.44 9.42
C SER A 374 3.82 4.82 8.21
N CYS A 375 2.54 5.19 8.41
CA CYS A 375 1.66 5.59 7.33
C CYS A 375 2.15 6.84 6.59
N ARG A 376 2.67 7.85 7.30
CA ARG A 376 3.22 9.06 6.66
C ARG A 376 4.50 8.80 5.88
N LEU A 377 5.41 7.97 6.42
CA LEU A 377 6.63 7.57 5.72
C LEU A 377 6.31 6.78 4.45
N LEU A 378 5.40 5.81 4.52
CA LEU A 378 5.04 4.98 3.38
C LEU A 378 4.15 5.71 2.36
N ALA A 379 3.34 6.69 2.79
CA ALA A 379 2.68 7.62 1.88
C ALA A 379 3.69 8.42 1.04
N GLN A 380 4.78 8.87 1.67
CA GLN A 380 5.84 9.59 0.97
C GLN A 380 6.66 8.69 0.02
N VAL A 381 6.87 7.43 0.38
CA VAL A 381 7.43 6.39 -0.51
C VAL A 381 6.52 6.21 -1.73
N ALA A 382 5.21 6.06 -1.52
CA ALA A 382 4.23 5.89 -2.61
C ALA A 382 4.13 7.12 -3.53
N ASP A 383 4.19 8.34 -2.97
CA ASP A 383 4.29 9.57 -3.76
C ASP A 383 5.56 9.56 -4.62
N GLY A 384 6.68 9.14 -4.02
CA GLY A 384 7.95 8.91 -4.70
C GLY A 384 7.89 7.85 -5.80
N LEU A 385 7.05 6.82 -5.68
CA LEU A 385 6.81 5.83 -6.74
C LEU A 385 6.00 6.41 -7.90
N SER A 386 4.95 7.20 -7.59
CA SER A 386 4.09 7.83 -8.61
C SER A 386 4.74 9.00 -9.37
N GLY A 387 5.91 9.45 -8.93
CA GLY A 387 6.59 10.59 -9.52
C GLY A 387 6.08 11.96 -9.05
N LYS A 388 5.16 12.01 -8.08
CA LYS A 388 4.82 13.24 -7.36
C LYS A 388 5.98 13.62 -6.44
N ARG A 389 6.40 14.89 -6.46
CA ARG A 389 7.53 15.41 -5.66
C ARG A 389 7.08 16.27 -4.51
#